data_AF-A0A349TGZ4-F1
#
_entry.id   AF-A0A349TGZ4-F1
#
_cell.length_a   1.000
_cell.length_b   1.000
_cell.length_c   1.000
_cell.angle_alpha   90.00
_cell.angle_beta   90.00
_cell.angle_gamma   90.00
#
_symmetry.space_group_name_H-M   'P 1'
#
loop_
_entity.id
_entity.type
_entity.pdbx_description
1 polymer ?
#
loop_
_entity_poly.entity_id
_entity_poly.type
_entity_poly.pdbx_seq_one_letter_code
_entity_poly.pdbx_strand_id
1 'polypeptide(L)'
;MLSPELSELDQIKFEESFLQLDSLAYATGKPELLARIKQHWDDFRVDEELGFAPTGAGEHLLLRIEKAGQSTTEVARQISSTLGISDSDIGYSGMKDRQARTRQWFSIRLDQAAEAELGRLQSDQLQILEQSRNQRKLQIGAHKANHFQLILREVMGVNASGAESPATNAEASLDRKLQTLAQQGVPNYFGSQRFGRDLSNLHQVRELLRAEASQAVATRNRYRHKRKRSMLYSAARAYLFNQLLSARITRGNWASYVDGDVLNLNHTKRCFLVEP
;
A
#
# COMPACT_ATOMS: atom_id res chain seq x y z
N MET A 1 -14.73 32.51 26.27
CA MET A 1 -14.76 31.21 26.99
C MET A 1 -14.74 30.13 25.94
N LEU A 2 -13.63 29.38 25.83
CA LEU A 2 -13.52 28.22 24.95
C LEU A 2 -14.46 27.12 25.46
N SER A 3 -15.06 26.34 24.57
CA SER A 3 -16.03 25.30 24.92
C SER A 3 -15.40 24.24 25.86
N PRO A 4 -16.19 23.64 26.77
CA PRO A 4 -15.71 22.60 27.70
C PRO A 4 -15.02 21.41 27.01
N GLU A 5 -15.36 21.13 25.75
CA GLU A 5 -14.80 20.03 24.95
C GLU A 5 -13.31 20.20 24.63
N LEU A 6 -12.78 21.44 24.61
CA LEU A 6 -11.34 21.66 24.40
C LEU A 6 -10.51 21.42 25.68
N SER A 7 -11.15 21.34 26.86
CA SER A 7 -10.50 21.06 28.13
C SER A 7 -10.07 19.59 28.29
N GLU A 8 -10.61 18.68 27.48
CA GLU A 8 -10.19 17.26 27.49
C GLU A 8 -8.89 17.02 26.72
N LEU A 9 -8.49 17.94 25.82
CA LEU A 9 -7.23 17.84 25.08
C LEU A 9 -6.00 18.04 26.00
N ASP A 10 -6.13 18.80 27.08
CA ASP A 10 -5.07 19.02 28.08
C ASP A 10 -4.86 17.80 28.99
N GLN A 11 -5.77 16.82 28.97
CA GLN A 11 -5.63 15.55 29.70
C GLN A 11 -5.02 14.42 28.87
N ILE A 12 -4.68 14.69 27.60
CA ILE A 12 -3.92 13.73 26.79
C ILE A 12 -2.52 13.66 27.38
N LYS A 13 -2.30 12.71 28.27
CA LYS A 13 -0.95 12.20 28.55
C LYS A 13 -0.40 11.75 27.20
N PHE A 14 0.52 12.53 26.65
CA PHE A 14 1.28 12.09 25.50
C PHE A 14 2.05 10.84 25.93
N GLU A 15 1.56 9.66 25.55
CA GLU A 15 2.35 8.45 25.67
C GLU A 15 3.70 8.71 25.00
N GLU A 16 4.80 8.48 25.73
CA GLU A 16 6.14 8.74 25.20
C GLU A 16 6.49 7.79 24.03
N SER A 17 5.74 6.69 23.89
CA SER A 17 5.89 5.66 22.88
C SER A 17 4.69 5.58 21.93
N PHE A 18 4.97 5.19 20.68
CA PHE A 18 3.91 4.85 19.72
C PHE A 18 3.39 3.43 20.01
N LEU A 19 2.08 3.24 19.91
CA LEU A 19 1.46 1.92 19.98
C LEU A 19 1.92 1.06 18.80
N GLN A 20 2.25 -0.19 19.09
CA GLN A 20 2.68 -1.15 18.09
C GLN A 20 1.52 -1.60 17.22
N LEU A 21 1.80 -1.99 15.97
CA LEU A 21 0.75 -2.33 15.00
C LEU A 21 0.03 -3.66 15.33
N ASP A 22 0.66 -4.52 16.12
CA ASP A 22 0.06 -5.77 16.63
C ASP A 22 -0.99 -5.53 17.73
N SER A 23 -1.01 -4.32 18.32
CA SER A 23 -2.03 -3.88 19.28
C SER A 23 -3.34 -3.42 18.61
N LEU A 24 -3.36 -3.25 17.28
CA LEU A 24 -4.55 -2.82 16.56
C LEU A 24 -5.68 -3.85 16.67
N ALA A 25 -6.91 -3.36 16.78
CA ALA A 25 -8.09 -4.18 16.97
C ALA A 25 -8.45 -4.97 15.69
N TYR A 26 -8.97 -6.19 15.90
CA TYR A 26 -9.43 -7.09 14.85
C TYR A 26 -10.95 -7.06 14.76
N ALA A 27 -11.51 -6.66 13.60
CA ALA A 27 -12.96 -6.57 13.41
C ALA A 27 -13.69 -7.92 13.54
N THR A 28 -13.02 -9.02 13.19
CA THR A 28 -13.61 -10.37 13.20
C THR A 28 -12.91 -11.29 14.20
N GLY A 29 -12.31 -10.72 15.25
CA GLY A 29 -11.50 -11.45 16.23
C GLY A 29 -10.10 -11.81 15.71
N LYS A 30 -9.19 -12.11 16.65
CA LYS A 30 -7.83 -12.52 16.34
C LYS A 30 -7.81 -13.81 15.50
N PRO A 31 -6.82 -14.00 14.62
CA PRO A 31 -6.68 -15.24 13.85
C PRO A 31 -6.43 -16.45 14.76
N GLU A 32 -7.06 -17.57 14.44
CA GLU A 32 -6.83 -18.88 15.07
C GLU A 32 -5.75 -19.70 14.33
N LEU A 33 -5.26 -19.16 13.21
CA LEU A 33 -4.27 -19.78 12.35
C LEU A 33 -3.09 -18.84 12.14
N LEU A 34 -1.89 -19.41 12.09
CA LEU A 34 -0.68 -18.80 11.56
C LEU A 34 -0.34 -19.40 10.22
N ALA A 35 0.29 -18.61 9.37
CA ALA A 35 0.85 -19.09 8.11
C ALA A 35 2.07 -18.26 7.73
N ARG A 36 2.97 -18.87 6.99
CA ARG A 36 4.05 -18.16 6.30
C ARG A 36 3.58 -17.68 4.94
N ILE A 37 3.82 -16.40 4.68
CA ILE A 37 3.58 -15.78 3.38
C ILE A 37 4.90 -15.47 2.69
N LYS A 38 4.87 -15.32 1.36
CA LYS A 38 6.01 -14.88 0.54
C LYS A 38 7.26 -15.76 0.69
N GLN A 39 7.13 -17.07 0.88
CA GLN A 39 8.30 -17.96 0.95
C GLN A 39 8.98 -18.08 -0.43
N HIS A 40 8.17 -18.12 -1.47
CA HIS A 40 8.58 -18.06 -2.88
C HIS A 40 7.89 -16.87 -3.56
N TRP A 41 8.44 -16.39 -4.69
CA TRP A 41 7.82 -15.28 -5.43
C TRP A 41 6.41 -15.64 -5.91
N ASP A 42 6.20 -16.89 -6.31
CA ASP A 42 4.92 -17.43 -6.77
C ASP A 42 3.85 -17.52 -5.69
N ASP A 43 4.23 -17.44 -4.41
CA ASP A 43 3.29 -17.43 -3.29
C ASP A 43 2.53 -16.11 -3.16
N PHE A 44 3.01 -15.07 -3.85
CA PHE A 44 2.42 -13.73 -3.80
C PHE A 44 2.36 -13.18 -5.21
N ARG A 45 1.24 -13.46 -5.87
CA ARG A 45 0.95 -13.01 -7.22
C ARG A 45 0.11 -11.75 -7.20
N VAL A 46 0.51 -10.76 -7.97
CA VAL A 46 -0.23 -9.49 -8.12
C VAL A 46 -0.41 -9.18 -9.60
N ASP A 47 -1.65 -9.06 -10.05
CA ASP A 47 -1.97 -8.68 -11.44
C ASP A 47 -2.63 -7.30 -11.47
N GLU A 48 -1.96 -6.33 -12.10
CA GLU A 48 -2.44 -4.95 -12.19
C GLU A 48 -3.51 -4.78 -13.28
N GLU A 49 -4.66 -4.22 -12.89
CA GLU A 49 -5.74 -3.83 -13.79
C GLU A 49 -5.73 -2.30 -13.98
N LEU A 50 -5.55 -1.83 -15.22
CA LEU A 50 -5.71 -0.42 -15.55
C LEU A 50 -7.20 -0.02 -15.53
N GLY A 51 -7.47 1.23 -15.18
CA GLY A 51 -8.84 1.78 -15.24
C GLY A 51 -9.32 2.15 -16.63
N PHE A 52 -8.54 1.86 -17.67
CA PHE A 52 -8.80 2.22 -19.06
C PHE A 52 -8.09 1.25 -20.00
N ALA A 53 -8.58 1.14 -21.23
CA ALA A 53 -7.92 0.39 -22.29
C ALA A 53 -6.84 1.25 -22.99
N PRO A 54 -5.72 0.66 -23.45
CA PRO A 54 -4.78 1.35 -24.31
C PRO A 54 -5.46 1.97 -25.54
N THR A 55 -5.06 3.17 -25.95
CA THR A 55 -5.71 3.85 -27.08
C THR A 55 -5.37 3.26 -28.46
N GLY A 56 -4.38 2.38 -28.55
CA GLY A 56 -3.92 1.75 -29.81
C GLY A 56 -3.05 2.64 -30.69
N ALA A 57 -2.85 3.90 -30.32
CA ALA A 57 -2.01 4.88 -31.02
C ALA A 57 -1.39 5.88 -30.04
N GLY A 58 -0.28 6.51 -30.43
CA GLY A 58 0.42 7.54 -29.66
C GLY A 58 1.92 7.29 -29.51
N GLU A 59 2.62 8.27 -28.93
CA GLU A 59 4.07 8.24 -28.73
C GLU A 59 4.53 7.30 -27.61
N HIS A 60 3.61 6.87 -26.73
CA HIS A 60 3.92 5.92 -25.68
C HIS A 60 3.58 4.49 -26.11
N LEU A 61 4.47 3.56 -25.78
CA LEU A 61 4.22 2.12 -25.80
C LEU A 61 3.92 1.65 -24.38
N LEU A 62 2.74 1.07 -24.19
CA LEU A 62 2.41 0.36 -22.96
C LEU A 62 2.92 -1.07 -23.05
N LEU A 63 3.65 -1.50 -22.03
CA LEU A 63 4.12 -2.87 -21.87
C LEU A 63 3.50 -3.47 -20.61
N ARG A 64 2.79 -4.58 -20.74
CA ARG A 64 2.40 -5.41 -19.60
C ARG A 64 3.52 -6.39 -19.34
N ILE A 65 4.22 -6.20 -18.23
CA ILE A 65 5.40 -6.99 -17.88
C ILE A 65 5.08 -7.86 -16.67
N GLU A 66 5.30 -9.17 -16.79
CA GLU A 66 5.43 -10.05 -15.64
C GLU A 66 6.87 -10.03 -15.14
N LYS A 67 7.06 -9.78 -13.85
CA LYS A 67 8.38 -9.83 -13.20
C LYS A 67 8.34 -10.73 -11.97
N ALA A 68 9.45 -11.39 -11.65
CA ALA A 68 9.66 -12.12 -10.41
C ALA A 68 10.98 -11.72 -9.77
N GLY A 69 11.00 -11.50 -8.45
CA GLY A 69 12.23 -11.19 -7.71
C GLY A 69 12.79 -9.76 -7.90
N GLN A 70 12.11 -8.91 -8.66
CA GLN A 70 12.54 -7.55 -9.02
C GLN A 70 11.49 -6.51 -8.59
N SER A 71 11.92 -5.31 -8.20
CA SER A 71 11.05 -4.17 -7.93
C SER A 71 10.66 -3.43 -9.21
N THR A 72 9.59 -2.62 -9.16
CA THR A 72 9.19 -1.77 -10.29
C THR A 72 10.32 -0.85 -10.77
N THR A 73 11.11 -0.31 -9.85
CA THR A 73 12.23 0.59 -10.18
C THR A 73 13.42 -0.14 -10.80
N GLU A 74 13.67 -1.40 -10.44
CA GLU A 74 14.71 -2.20 -11.09
C GLU A 74 14.33 -2.53 -12.53
N VAL A 75 13.07 -2.91 -12.77
CA VAL A 75 12.55 -3.14 -14.13
C VAL A 75 12.58 -1.85 -14.96
N ALA A 76 12.18 -0.71 -14.40
CA ALA A 76 12.27 0.58 -15.09
C ALA A 76 13.71 0.92 -15.51
N ARG A 77 14.70 0.68 -14.63
CA ARG A 77 16.11 0.88 -14.96
C ARG A 77 16.60 -0.06 -16.05
N GLN A 78 16.19 -1.33 -16.02
CA GLN A 78 16.53 -2.29 -17.08
C GLN A 78 15.98 -1.84 -18.43
N ILE A 79 14.71 -1.39 -18.47
CA ILE A 79 14.10 -0.81 -19.67
C ILE A 79 14.92 0.40 -20.16
N SER A 80 15.24 1.33 -19.26
CA SER A 80 16.03 2.52 -19.58
C SER A 80 17.39 2.15 -20.17
N SER A 81 18.14 1.25 -19.53
CA SER A 81 19.46 0.85 -19.99
C SER A 81 19.44 0.09 -21.32
N THR A 82 18.46 -0.79 -21.52
CA THR A 82 18.38 -1.60 -22.74
C THR A 82 17.99 -0.75 -23.95
N LEU A 83 17.07 0.18 -23.77
CA LEU A 83 16.54 1.03 -24.85
C LEU A 83 17.30 2.35 -25.01
N GLY A 84 18.22 2.69 -24.09
CA GLY A 84 18.98 3.94 -24.14
C GLY A 84 18.14 5.19 -23.89
N ILE A 85 17.06 5.08 -23.12
CA ILE A 85 16.10 6.17 -22.86
C ILE A 85 16.19 6.68 -21.42
N SER A 86 15.64 7.86 -21.14
CA SER A 86 15.60 8.40 -19.78
C SER A 86 14.63 7.64 -18.88
N ASP A 87 14.98 7.44 -17.60
CA ASP A 87 14.02 7.02 -16.56
C ASP A 87 12.76 7.92 -16.52
N SER A 88 12.90 9.19 -16.90
CA SER A 88 11.79 10.14 -16.96
C SER A 88 10.82 9.89 -18.12
N ASP A 89 11.19 9.08 -19.12
CA ASP A 89 10.31 8.64 -20.21
C ASP A 89 9.50 7.39 -19.84
N ILE A 90 9.83 6.75 -18.71
CA ILE A 90 9.18 5.56 -18.20
C ILE A 90 8.14 5.95 -17.15
N GLY A 91 6.92 5.47 -17.32
CA GLY A 91 5.79 5.65 -16.41
C GLY A 91 5.26 4.31 -15.94
N TYR A 92 4.68 4.28 -14.76
CA TYR A 92 4.03 3.11 -14.17
C TYR A 92 3.02 3.60 -13.13
N SER A 93 2.02 2.78 -12.81
CA SER A 93 0.95 3.23 -11.93
C SER A 93 1.30 3.21 -10.44
N GLY A 94 2.25 2.40 -10.02
CA GLY A 94 2.59 2.27 -8.61
C GLY A 94 3.77 1.33 -8.40
N MET A 95 4.23 1.21 -7.17
CA MET A 95 5.28 0.27 -6.84
C MET A 95 4.68 -1.11 -6.60
N LYS A 96 5.35 -2.15 -7.10
CA LYS A 96 5.05 -3.56 -6.84
C LYS A 96 6.19 -4.19 -6.08
N ASP A 97 5.84 -5.13 -5.21
CA ASP A 97 6.79 -5.81 -4.33
C ASP A 97 7.87 -6.55 -5.12
N ARG A 98 9.09 -6.56 -4.57
CA ARG A 98 10.22 -7.32 -5.09
C ARG A 98 10.08 -8.81 -4.81
N GLN A 99 9.59 -9.16 -3.63
CA GLN A 99 9.39 -10.53 -3.17
C GLN A 99 7.99 -11.04 -3.57
N ALA A 100 7.71 -11.06 -4.87
CA ALA A 100 6.44 -11.40 -5.47
C ALA A 100 6.62 -11.69 -6.97
N ARG A 101 5.68 -12.43 -7.58
CA ARG A 101 5.48 -12.45 -9.03
C ARG A 101 4.40 -11.45 -9.39
N THR A 102 4.71 -10.45 -10.20
CA THR A 102 3.78 -9.36 -10.45
C THR A 102 3.66 -9.04 -11.92
N ARG A 103 2.44 -8.83 -12.39
CA ARG A 103 2.13 -8.25 -13.70
C ARG A 103 1.78 -6.79 -13.52
N GLN A 104 2.47 -5.93 -14.25
CA GLN A 104 2.34 -4.49 -14.14
C GLN A 104 2.53 -3.82 -15.49
N TRP A 105 1.81 -2.72 -15.69
CA TRP A 105 1.95 -1.88 -16.85
C TRP A 105 3.03 -0.82 -16.67
N PHE A 106 3.87 -0.71 -17.69
CA PHE A 106 4.80 0.39 -17.89
C PHE A 106 4.40 1.15 -19.16
N SER A 107 4.58 2.47 -19.17
CA SER A 107 4.48 3.29 -20.37
C SER A 107 5.84 3.84 -20.72
N ILE A 108 6.25 3.74 -21.97
CA ILE A 108 7.56 4.18 -22.41
C ILE A 108 7.36 5.11 -23.60
N ARG A 109 7.87 6.33 -23.56
CA ARG A 109 7.93 7.15 -24.78
C ARG A 109 9.01 6.55 -25.69
N LEU A 110 8.61 5.98 -26.83
CA LEU A 110 9.49 5.14 -27.63
C LEU A 110 9.15 5.23 -29.12
N ASP A 111 10.18 5.48 -29.94
CA ASP A 111 10.07 5.45 -31.40
C ASP A 111 9.85 4.01 -31.88
N GLN A 112 9.02 3.82 -32.92
CA GLN A 112 8.66 2.48 -33.43
C GLN A 112 9.87 1.63 -33.84
N ALA A 113 10.93 2.26 -34.37
CA ALA A 113 12.14 1.54 -34.77
C ALA A 113 12.86 0.89 -33.56
N ALA A 114 12.76 1.47 -32.37
CA ALA A 114 13.40 0.95 -31.16
C ALA A 114 12.60 -0.21 -30.52
N GLU A 115 11.39 -0.52 -30.99
CA GLU A 115 10.59 -1.65 -30.48
C GLU A 115 11.27 -3.01 -30.74
N ALA A 116 12.09 -3.11 -31.79
CA ALA A 116 12.86 -4.32 -32.10
C ALA A 116 13.79 -4.74 -30.94
N GLU A 117 14.21 -3.79 -30.11
CA GLU A 117 15.12 -4.02 -28.99
C GLU A 117 14.44 -4.59 -27.74
N LEU A 118 13.10 -4.60 -27.69
CA LEU A 118 12.34 -5.08 -26.53
C LEU A 118 12.57 -6.55 -26.23
N GLY A 119 12.90 -7.35 -27.24
CA GLY A 119 13.27 -8.76 -27.07
C GLY A 119 14.43 -8.96 -26.10
N ARG A 120 15.35 -7.98 -25.99
CA ARG A 120 16.50 -8.04 -25.07
C ARG A 120 16.12 -7.94 -23.59
N LEU A 121 14.88 -7.55 -23.27
CA LEU A 121 14.38 -7.53 -21.90
C LEU A 121 13.90 -8.90 -21.41
N GLN A 122 13.59 -9.83 -22.33
CA GLN A 122 13.04 -11.14 -21.99
C GLN A 122 14.05 -11.98 -21.22
N SER A 123 13.63 -12.54 -20.08
CA SER A 123 14.41 -13.46 -19.24
C SER A 123 13.50 -14.31 -18.36
N ASP A 124 14.00 -15.35 -17.71
CA ASP A 124 13.21 -16.20 -16.80
C ASP A 124 12.47 -15.41 -15.70
N GLN A 125 12.98 -14.23 -15.34
CA GLN A 125 12.44 -13.36 -14.29
C GLN A 125 11.67 -12.15 -14.81
N LEU A 126 11.67 -11.89 -16.12
CA LEU A 126 10.99 -10.75 -16.73
C LEU A 126 10.45 -11.14 -18.11
N GLN A 127 9.13 -11.10 -18.26
CA GLN A 127 8.44 -11.42 -19.50
C GLN A 127 7.55 -10.27 -19.94
N ILE A 128 7.69 -9.82 -21.20
CA ILE A 128 6.72 -8.90 -21.81
C ILE A 128 5.54 -9.73 -22.31
N LEU A 129 4.38 -9.54 -21.69
CA LEU A 129 3.15 -10.30 -21.99
C LEU A 129 2.32 -9.63 -23.08
N GLU A 130 2.20 -8.30 -23.03
CA GLU A 130 1.37 -7.52 -23.93
C GLU A 130 2.02 -6.18 -24.25
N GLN A 131 1.71 -5.67 -25.44
CA GLN A 131 2.19 -4.38 -25.93
C GLN A 131 1.06 -3.65 -26.65
N SER A 132 0.90 -2.35 -26.39
CA SER A 132 -0.07 -1.54 -27.13
C SER A 132 0.30 -0.06 -27.07
N ARG A 133 0.05 0.68 -28.16
CA ARG A 133 0.31 2.11 -28.20
C ARG A 133 -0.71 2.88 -27.36
N ASN A 134 -0.26 3.98 -26.77
CA ASN A 134 -1.09 4.85 -25.94
C ASN A 134 -0.71 6.33 -26.11
N GLN A 135 -1.71 7.21 -26.05
CA GLN A 135 -1.49 8.65 -26.21
C GLN A 135 -0.75 9.29 -25.04
N ARG A 136 -0.91 8.76 -23.83
CA ARG A 136 -0.41 9.39 -22.61
C ARG A 136 0.50 8.47 -21.82
N LYS A 137 1.49 9.08 -21.16
CA LYS A 137 2.28 8.42 -20.13
C LYS A 137 1.41 7.94 -18.98
N LEU A 138 1.65 6.72 -18.48
CA LEU A 138 1.06 6.23 -17.23
C LEU A 138 1.53 7.08 -16.04
N GLN A 139 0.55 7.48 -15.23
CA GLN A 139 0.76 8.26 -14.01
C GLN A 139 0.60 7.39 -12.77
N ILE A 140 1.21 7.83 -11.66
CA ILE A 140 1.01 7.20 -10.36
C ILE A 140 -0.49 7.25 -10.01
N GLY A 141 -1.04 6.11 -9.58
CA GLY A 141 -2.46 5.93 -9.25
C GLY A 141 -3.39 5.68 -10.44
N ALA A 142 -2.89 5.44 -11.66
CA ALA A 142 -3.70 5.14 -12.84
C ALA A 142 -4.36 3.74 -12.88
N HIS A 143 -3.93 2.80 -12.03
CA HIS A 143 -4.52 1.48 -11.91
C HIS A 143 -5.88 1.58 -11.21
N LYS A 144 -6.81 0.72 -11.63
CA LYS A 144 -8.13 0.57 -11.01
C LYS A 144 -8.07 -0.42 -9.86
N ALA A 145 -7.40 -1.55 -10.07
CA ALA A 145 -7.33 -2.63 -9.11
C ALA A 145 -6.02 -3.41 -9.20
N ASN A 146 -5.77 -4.23 -8.19
CA ASN A 146 -4.75 -5.26 -8.22
C ASN A 146 -5.43 -6.58 -7.82
N HIS A 147 -5.29 -7.60 -8.65
CA HIS A 147 -5.78 -8.95 -8.35
C HIS A 147 -4.69 -9.72 -7.62
N PHE A 148 -5.00 -10.22 -6.44
CA PHE A 148 -4.05 -10.95 -5.61
C PHE A 148 -4.36 -12.44 -5.66
N GLN A 149 -3.32 -13.26 -5.85
CA GLN A 149 -3.38 -14.69 -5.62
C GLN A 149 -2.26 -15.04 -4.64
N LEU A 150 -2.64 -15.58 -3.48
CA LEU A 150 -1.75 -15.80 -2.35
C LEU A 150 -1.70 -17.29 -2.01
N ILE A 151 -0.52 -17.79 -1.67
CA ILE A 151 -0.33 -19.11 -1.08
C ILE A 151 0.11 -18.94 0.37
N LEU A 152 -0.69 -19.46 1.29
CA LEU A 152 -0.37 -19.55 2.71
C LEU A 152 0.32 -20.89 2.96
N ARG A 153 1.59 -20.86 3.40
CA ARG A 153 2.39 -22.07 3.67
C ARG A 153 2.52 -22.32 5.16
N GLU A 154 2.81 -23.56 5.53
CA GLU A 154 3.08 -23.96 6.93
C GLU A 154 1.97 -23.46 7.87
N VAL A 155 0.73 -23.83 7.54
CA VAL A 155 -0.44 -23.40 8.31
C VAL A 155 -0.48 -24.12 9.66
N MET A 156 -0.47 -23.35 10.75
CA MET A 156 -0.45 -23.83 12.13
C MET A 156 -1.64 -23.27 12.91
N GLY A 157 -2.11 -23.99 13.92
CA GLY A 157 -3.12 -23.48 14.85
C GLY A 157 -2.50 -22.52 15.86
N VAL A 158 -3.34 -21.68 16.45
CA VAL A 158 -2.99 -20.78 17.56
C VAL A 158 -3.99 -20.98 18.68
N ASN A 159 -3.48 -21.24 19.88
CA ASN A 159 -4.33 -21.35 21.06
C ASN A 159 -4.67 -19.96 21.65
N ALA A 160 -5.52 -19.93 22.68
CA ALA A 160 -5.96 -18.68 23.31
C ALA A 160 -4.82 -17.82 23.89
N SER A 161 -3.67 -18.43 24.24
CA SER A 161 -2.49 -17.70 24.71
C SER A 161 -1.61 -17.16 23.59
N GLY A 162 -1.96 -17.38 22.32
CA GLY A 162 -1.15 -16.98 21.16
C GLY A 162 -0.01 -17.94 20.82
N ALA A 163 0.06 -19.11 21.45
CA ALA A 163 1.10 -20.10 21.19
C ALA A 163 0.71 -21.03 20.04
N GLU A 164 1.71 -21.46 19.28
CA GLU A 164 1.54 -22.42 18.19
C GLU A 164 0.96 -23.74 18.71
N SER A 165 -0.01 -24.27 17.99
CA SER A 165 -0.64 -25.56 18.26
C SER A 165 -0.84 -26.32 16.95
N PRO A 166 -1.05 -27.65 16.99
CA PRO A 166 -1.46 -28.39 15.80
C PRO A 166 -2.70 -27.77 15.17
N ALA A 167 -2.66 -27.56 13.85
CA ALA A 167 -3.79 -27.02 13.12
C ALA A 167 -4.87 -28.11 13.01
N THR A 168 -5.95 -27.98 13.77
CA THR A 168 -7.12 -28.86 13.63
C THR A 168 -8.17 -28.15 12.78
N ASN A 169 -8.68 -28.82 11.75
CA ASN A 169 -9.69 -28.27 10.83
C ASN A 169 -9.30 -26.91 10.20
N ALA A 170 -8.02 -26.72 9.88
CA ALA A 170 -7.48 -25.45 9.39
C ALA A 170 -8.21 -24.92 8.14
N GLU A 171 -8.54 -25.81 7.19
CA GLU A 171 -9.29 -25.48 5.98
C GLU A 171 -10.68 -24.92 6.32
N ALA A 172 -11.46 -25.63 7.13
CA ALA A 172 -12.79 -25.19 7.55
C ALA A 172 -12.75 -23.87 8.34
N SER A 173 -11.75 -23.66 9.19
CA SER A 173 -11.57 -22.39 9.91
C SER A 173 -11.19 -21.24 8.98
N LEU A 174 -10.34 -21.50 7.97
CA LEU A 174 -9.99 -20.51 6.95
C LEU A 174 -11.19 -20.15 6.08
N ASP A 175 -11.96 -21.14 5.61
CA ASP A 175 -13.16 -20.93 4.80
C ASP A 175 -14.20 -20.08 5.54
N ARG A 176 -14.45 -20.39 6.82
CA ARG A 176 -15.34 -19.58 7.66
C ARG A 176 -14.86 -18.13 7.74
N LYS A 177 -13.55 -17.92 7.94
CA LYS A 177 -12.99 -16.56 7.99
C LYS A 177 -13.17 -15.86 6.65
N LEU A 178 -12.84 -16.50 5.54
CA LEU A 178 -12.98 -15.94 4.19
C LEU A 178 -14.44 -15.59 3.87
N GLN A 179 -15.41 -16.41 4.27
CA GLN A 179 -16.83 -16.10 4.14
C GLN A 179 -17.22 -14.84 4.92
N THR A 180 -16.76 -14.71 6.17
CA THR A 180 -16.98 -13.48 6.96
C THR A 180 -16.35 -12.27 6.29
N LEU A 181 -15.12 -12.39 5.77
CA LEU A 181 -14.46 -11.30 5.07
C LEU A 181 -15.17 -10.90 3.77
N ALA A 182 -15.76 -11.86 3.05
CA ALA A 182 -16.53 -11.59 1.84
C ALA A 182 -17.81 -10.79 2.14
N GLN A 183 -18.43 -11.02 3.29
CA GLN A 183 -19.67 -10.36 3.70
C GLN A 183 -19.43 -9.00 4.36
N GLN A 184 -18.40 -8.90 5.21
CA GLN A 184 -18.19 -7.74 6.09
C GLN A 184 -17.01 -6.86 5.65
N GLY A 185 -16.16 -7.35 4.76
CA GLY A 185 -14.90 -6.70 4.40
C GLY A 185 -13.83 -6.84 5.48
N VAL A 186 -12.80 -6.00 5.38
CA VAL A 186 -11.69 -5.92 6.33
C VAL A 186 -11.41 -4.45 6.69
N PRO A 187 -10.90 -4.18 7.91
CA PRO A 187 -10.35 -2.88 8.25
C PRO A 187 -9.23 -2.49 7.28
N ASN A 188 -9.35 -1.34 6.64
CA ASN A 188 -8.39 -0.84 5.65
C ASN A 188 -7.15 -0.21 6.30
N TYR A 189 -6.48 -0.93 7.20
CA TYR A 189 -5.28 -0.43 7.86
C TYR A 189 -4.12 -0.20 6.88
N PHE A 190 -3.30 0.80 7.18
CA PHE A 190 -1.96 0.88 6.61
C PHE A 190 -1.05 -0.17 7.26
N GLY A 191 -0.39 -0.98 6.44
CA GLY A 191 0.56 -2.01 6.91
C GLY A 191 1.92 -1.47 7.39
N SER A 192 2.70 -2.32 8.04
CA SER A 192 3.99 -2.00 8.67
C SER A 192 5.01 -1.31 7.74
N GLN A 193 5.03 -1.69 6.46
CA GLN A 193 5.92 -1.10 5.45
C GLN A 193 5.78 0.44 5.36
N ARG A 194 4.60 1.01 5.68
CA ARG A 194 4.37 2.45 5.65
C ARG A 194 5.16 3.20 6.72
N PHE A 195 5.43 2.56 7.85
CA PHE A 195 5.99 3.19 9.05
C PHE A 195 7.50 2.98 9.20
N GLY A 196 8.12 2.25 8.27
CA GLY A 196 9.52 1.86 8.37
C GLY A 196 9.72 0.75 9.43
N ARG A 197 10.95 0.23 9.50
CA ARG A 197 11.31 -0.77 10.52
C ARG A 197 11.15 -0.16 11.91
N ASP A 198 10.52 -0.89 12.83
CA ASP A 198 10.30 -0.50 14.23
C ASP A 198 9.73 0.92 14.38
N LEU A 199 8.77 1.28 13.50
CA LEU A 199 8.12 2.60 13.46
C LEU A 199 9.09 3.79 13.28
N SER A 200 10.28 3.56 12.74
CA SER A 200 11.33 4.59 12.56
C SER A 200 10.87 5.84 11.79
N ASN A 201 9.90 5.75 10.88
CA ASN A 201 9.36 6.93 10.21
C ASN A 201 8.52 7.80 11.17
N LEU A 202 7.84 7.19 12.15
CA LEU A 202 7.08 7.92 13.17
C LEU A 202 8.00 8.63 14.17
N HIS A 203 9.10 7.98 14.58
CA HIS A 203 10.11 8.65 15.39
C HIS A 203 10.73 9.84 14.66
N GLN A 204 11.09 9.67 13.38
CA GLN A 204 11.64 10.75 12.56
C GLN A 204 10.65 11.91 12.34
N VAL A 205 9.36 11.64 12.13
CA VAL A 205 8.36 12.72 11.95
C VAL A 205 8.11 13.47 13.26
N ARG A 206 8.17 12.79 14.41
CA ARG A 206 8.09 13.45 15.74
C ARG A 206 9.23 14.44 15.95
N GLU A 207 10.47 14.02 15.67
CA GLU A 207 11.63 14.91 15.78
C GLU A 207 11.56 16.08 14.79
N LEU A 208 11.09 15.83 13.56
CA LEU A 208 10.87 16.88 12.58
C LEU A 208 9.86 17.93 13.07
N LEU A 209 8.72 17.49 13.61
CA LEU A 209 7.68 18.40 14.12
C LEU A 209 8.16 19.19 15.34
N ARG A 210 8.94 18.56 16.25
CA ARG A 210 9.56 19.25 17.40
C ARG A 210 10.53 20.34 16.94
N ALA A 211 11.36 20.06 15.94
CA ALA A 211 12.31 21.02 15.38
C ALA A 211 11.60 22.17 14.65
N GLU A 212 10.50 21.88 13.95
CA GLU A 212 9.66 22.91 13.30
C GLU A 212 8.97 23.81 14.35
N ALA A 213 8.50 23.24 15.46
CA ALA A 213 7.83 23.98 16.54
C ALA A 213 8.79 24.88 17.33
N SER A 214 10.03 24.45 17.56
CA SER A 214 11.03 25.23 18.32
C SER A 214 11.70 26.35 17.51
N GLN A 215 11.30 26.56 16.25
CA GLN A 215 11.97 27.45 15.28
C GLN A 215 13.49 27.19 15.11
N ALA A 216 14.00 26.06 15.62
CA ALA A 216 15.42 25.71 15.57
C ALA A 216 15.92 25.40 14.14
N VAL A 217 15.00 25.22 13.18
CA VAL A 217 15.35 24.98 11.77
C VAL A 217 15.57 26.30 11.05
N ALA A 218 16.72 26.93 11.30
CA ALA A 218 17.24 28.01 10.47
C ALA A 218 17.50 27.51 9.03
N THR A 219 16.56 27.82 8.14
CA THR A 219 16.71 28.20 6.70
C THR A 219 17.68 27.49 5.72
N ARG A 220 18.52 26.53 6.10
CA ARG A 220 19.61 26.04 5.22
C ARG A 220 19.36 24.74 4.44
N ASN A 221 18.23 24.05 4.61
CA ASN A 221 18.04 22.76 3.91
C ASN A 221 16.59 22.41 3.48
N ARG A 222 15.71 23.41 3.32
CA ARG A 222 14.27 23.20 3.05
C ARG A 222 13.97 22.40 1.76
N TYR A 223 14.80 22.50 0.72
CA TYR A 223 14.57 21.83 -0.56
C TYR A 223 15.05 20.36 -0.59
N ARG A 224 16.15 20.04 0.09
CA ARG A 224 16.79 18.72 0.02
C ARG A 224 15.98 17.62 0.74
N HIS A 225 15.02 18.00 1.58
CA HIS A 225 14.19 17.09 2.36
C HIS A 225 12.72 17.01 1.92
N LYS A 226 12.27 17.66 0.84
CA LYS A 226 10.84 17.71 0.48
C LYS A 226 10.22 16.32 0.28
N ARG A 227 10.93 15.40 -0.41
CA ARG A 227 10.46 14.01 -0.60
C ARG A 227 10.42 13.23 0.71
N LYS A 228 11.50 13.29 1.50
CA LYS A 228 11.58 12.62 2.82
C LYS A 228 10.48 13.15 3.76
N ARG A 229 10.30 14.47 3.82
CA ARG A 229 9.25 15.14 4.60
C ARG A 229 7.85 14.70 4.19
N SER A 230 7.56 14.65 2.89
CA SER A 230 6.28 14.14 2.39
C SER A 230 6.03 12.69 2.81
N MET A 231 7.06 11.84 2.76
CA MET A 231 6.98 10.45 3.22
C MET A 231 6.72 10.36 4.72
N LEU A 232 7.44 11.15 5.54
CA LEU A 232 7.28 11.20 7.00
C LEU A 232 5.87 11.66 7.41
N TYR A 233 5.33 12.72 6.81
CA TYR A 233 3.95 13.13 7.07
C TYR A 233 2.92 12.11 6.59
N SER A 234 3.21 11.36 5.52
CA SER A 234 2.35 10.25 5.11
C SER A 234 2.28 9.16 6.18
N ALA A 235 3.42 8.82 6.80
CA ALA A 235 3.46 7.88 7.92
C ALA A 235 2.66 8.39 9.13
N ALA A 236 2.78 9.67 9.50
CA ALA A 236 2.03 10.25 10.61
C ALA A 236 0.50 10.14 10.42
N ARG A 237 0.00 10.54 9.24
CA ARG A 237 -1.44 10.46 8.91
C ARG A 237 -1.93 9.03 8.89
N ALA A 238 -1.14 8.11 8.33
CA ALA A 238 -1.46 6.68 8.31
C ALA A 238 -1.56 6.09 9.72
N TYR A 239 -0.71 6.55 10.66
CA TYR A 239 -0.73 6.07 12.03
C TYR A 239 -2.00 6.54 12.75
N LEU A 240 -2.31 7.83 12.67
CA LEU A 240 -3.54 8.37 13.26
C LEU A 240 -4.80 7.70 12.67
N PHE A 241 -4.80 7.45 11.37
CA PHE A 241 -5.87 6.70 10.72
C PHE A 241 -6.03 5.30 11.30
N ASN A 242 -4.92 4.54 11.46
CA ASN A 242 -4.96 3.22 12.06
C ASN A 242 -5.48 3.26 13.51
N GLN A 243 -5.05 4.24 14.31
CA GLN A 243 -5.52 4.37 15.70
C GLN A 243 -7.01 4.68 15.76
N LEU A 244 -7.51 5.59 14.91
CA LEU A 244 -8.93 5.91 14.83
C LEU A 244 -9.77 4.70 14.38
N LEU A 245 -9.33 4.00 13.34
CA LEU A 245 -10.03 2.80 12.86
C LEU A 245 -10.05 1.69 13.92
N SER A 246 -8.94 1.50 14.64
CA SER A 246 -8.86 0.56 15.75
C SER A 246 -9.84 0.92 16.87
N ALA A 247 -9.91 2.19 17.25
CA ALA A 247 -10.88 2.67 18.24
C ALA A 247 -12.33 2.42 17.80
N ARG A 248 -12.66 2.60 16.51
CA ARG A 248 -14.00 2.27 15.99
C ARG A 248 -14.33 0.79 16.05
N ILE A 249 -13.36 -0.07 15.76
CA ILE A 249 -13.55 -1.52 15.86
C ILE A 249 -13.84 -1.90 17.32
N THR A 250 -13.05 -1.38 18.26
CA THR A 250 -13.27 -1.62 19.70
C THR A 250 -14.64 -1.14 20.17
N ARG A 251 -15.14 -0.03 19.61
CA ARG A 251 -16.50 0.50 19.90
C ARG A 251 -17.62 -0.22 19.15
N GLY A 252 -17.30 -1.16 18.26
CA GLY A 252 -18.29 -1.89 17.46
C GLY A 252 -18.96 -1.06 16.36
N ASN A 253 -18.42 0.12 16.01
CA ASN A 253 -19.04 1.07 15.07
C ASN A 253 -18.19 1.36 13.82
N TRP A 254 -17.27 0.47 13.48
CA TRP A 254 -16.38 0.65 12.31
C TRP A 254 -17.08 0.47 10.96
N ALA A 255 -18.18 -0.30 10.93
CA ALA A 255 -18.96 -0.62 9.74
C ALA A 255 -20.33 0.09 9.70
N SER A 256 -20.57 1.01 10.63
CA SER A 256 -21.76 1.85 10.70
C SER A 256 -21.35 3.32 10.68
N TYR A 257 -22.25 4.18 10.22
CA TYR A 257 -22.03 5.62 10.27
C TYR A 257 -22.33 6.16 11.67
N VAL A 258 -21.60 7.18 12.08
CA VAL A 258 -21.86 7.97 13.28
C VAL A 258 -21.95 9.44 12.92
N ASP A 259 -22.64 10.24 13.75
CA ASP A 259 -22.79 11.68 13.53
C ASP A 259 -21.42 12.35 13.34
N GLY A 260 -21.33 13.24 12.34
CA GLY A 260 -20.08 13.88 11.95
C GLY A 260 -19.18 13.04 11.05
N ASP A 261 -19.59 11.83 10.65
CA ASP A 261 -18.86 11.05 9.65
C ASP A 261 -18.78 11.76 8.30
N VAL A 262 -17.66 11.58 7.61
CA VAL A 262 -17.50 12.00 6.23
C VAL A 262 -17.51 10.77 5.34
N LEU A 263 -18.62 10.56 4.65
CA LEU A 263 -18.81 9.41 3.76
C LEU A 263 -18.22 9.71 2.40
N ASN A 264 -17.55 8.73 1.80
CA ASN A 264 -17.06 8.79 0.44
C ASN A 264 -17.93 7.90 -0.46
N LEU A 265 -18.41 8.45 -1.58
CA LEU A 265 -19.16 7.67 -2.56
C LEU A 265 -18.22 6.69 -3.28
N ASN A 266 -18.59 5.41 -3.23
CA ASN A 266 -17.77 4.31 -3.72
C ASN A 266 -17.19 4.59 -5.11
N HIS A 267 -15.89 4.33 -5.27
CA HIS A 267 -15.10 4.59 -6.48
C HIS A 267 -15.00 6.05 -6.93
N THR A 268 -15.34 7.02 -6.07
CA THR A 268 -15.21 8.44 -6.39
C THR A 268 -14.39 9.21 -5.33
N LYS A 269 -14.10 10.48 -5.63
CA LYS A 269 -13.52 11.41 -4.66
C LYS A 269 -14.58 12.28 -3.97
N ARG A 270 -15.87 12.02 -4.22
CA ARG A 270 -16.97 12.82 -3.67
C ARG A 270 -17.22 12.38 -2.25
N CYS A 271 -17.27 13.34 -1.34
CA CYS A 271 -17.57 13.11 0.05
C CYS A 271 -18.70 14.02 0.55
N PHE A 272 -19.42 13.59 1.57
CA PHE A 272 -20.45 14.38 2.24
C PHE A 272 -20.47 14.06 3.74
N LEU A 273 -20.93 15.02 4.54
CA LEU A 273 -21.04 14.90 6.00
C LEU A 273 -22.33 14.15 6.36
N VAL A 274 -22.28 13.30 7.37
CA VAL A 274 -23.44 12.76 8.07
C VAL A 274 -23.89 13.81 9.09
N GLU A 275 -24.99 14.47 8.78
CA GLU A 275 -25.64 15.39 9.71
C GLU A 275 -26.31 14.60 10.85
N PRO A 276 -26.39 15.16 12.07
CA PRO A 276 -27.10 14.56 13.20
C PRO A 276 -28.60 14.35 12.93
#